data_AF-A0A0R0CJR1-F1
#
_entry.id   AF-A0A0R0CJR1-F1
#
_cell.length_a   1.000
_cell.length_b   1.000
_cell.length_c   1.000
_cell.angle_alpha   90.00
_cell.angle_beta   90.00
_cell.angle_gamma   90.00
#
_symmetry.space_group_name_H-M   'P 1'
#
loop_
_entity.id
_entity.type
_entity.pdbx_description
1 polymer ?
#
loop_
_entity_poly.entity_id
_entity_poly.type
_entity_poly.pdbx_seq_one_letter_code
_entity_poly.pdbx_strand_id
1 'polypeptide(L)'
;MSDLDYIVNRVVGPGLALLPTKMDTDKARLMLLAIGLQESRFEHRRQIGGPARGFWQFEKGGGVRGVLTHQASKWIAIVVCRERGVDPTEAAVYPALEKDDLLACAFARLLLYTDPRPLPAPGYVAAAWDYYIRNWRPGKPHRQTWDALYTQAWEAVQ
;
A
#
# COMPACT_ATOMS: atom_id res chain seq x y z
N MET A 1 14.24 -15.98 9.26
CA MET A 1 13.53 -15.25 8.19
C MET A 1 13.63 -13.78 8.51
N SER A 2 14.12 -12.95 7.59
CA SER A 2 14.05 -11.50 7.80
C SER A 2 12.59 -11.08 7.93
N ASP A 3 12.31 -10.02 8.70
CA ASP A 3 10.94 -9.52 8.86
C ASP A 3 10.29 -9.17 7.51
N LEU A 4 11.10 -8.77 6.53
CA LEU A 4 10.62 -8.43 5.19
C LEU A 4 10.24 -9.66 4.34
N ASP A 5 10.92 -10.80 4.50
CA ASP A 5 10.52 -12.05 3.84
C ASP A 5 9.12 -12.50 4.30
N TYR A 6 8.82 -12.34 5.59
CA TYR A 6 7.46 -12.53 6.10
C TYR A 6 6.46 -11.59 5.41
N ILE A 7 6.78 -10.29 5.32
CA ILE A 7 5.88 -9.31 4.68
C ILE A 7 5.65 -9.66 3.20
N VAL A 8 6.68 -10.05 2.45
CA VAL A 8 6.55 -10.45 1.05
C VAL A 8 5.63 -11.67 0.91
N ASN A 9 5.89 -12.73 1.67
CA ASN A 9 5.24 -14.02 1.48
C ASN A 9 3.88 -14.14 2.17
N ARG A 10 3.62 -13.36 3.22
CA ARG A 10 2.42 -13.48 4.05
C ARG A 10 1.48 -12.30 3.96
N VAL A 11 1.95 -11.16 3.46
CA VAL A 11 1.14 -9.93 3.34
C VAL A 11 1.05 -9.48 1.88
N VAL A 12 2.16 -9.15 1.23
CA VAL A 12 2.15 -8.55 -0.10
C VAL A 12 1.67 -9.53 -1.16
N GLY A 13 2.27 -10.73 -1.24
CA GLY A 13 1.86 -11.76 -2.21
C GLY A 13 0.38 -12.13 -2.06
N PRO A 14 -0.08 -12.57 -0.88
CA PRO A 14 -1.49 -12.93 -0.69
C PRO A 14 -2.45 -11.73 -0.78
N GLY A 15 -2.03 -10.51 -0.41
CA GLY A 15 -2.84 -9.31 -0.57
C GLY A 15 -3.02 -8.90 -2.03
N LEU A 16 -2.00 -9.09 -2.87
CA LEU A 16 -2.08 -8.91 -4.32
C LEU A 16 -2.91 -10.01 -5.00
N ALA A 17 -2.95 -11.21 -4.44
CA ALA A 17 -3.78 -12.31 -4.95
C ALA A 17 -5.30 -12.01 -4.86
N LEU A 18 -5.72 -11.03 -4.05
CA LEU A 18 -7.10 -10.52 -3.99
C LEU A 18 -7.46 -9.62 -5.20
N LEU A 19 -6.49 -9.29 -6.05
CA LEU A 19 -6.63 -8.33 -7.15
C LEU A 19 -6.50 -9.04 -8.51
N PRO A 20 -6.94 -8.41 -9.63
CA PRO A 20 -6.69 -8.95 -10.96
C PRO A 20 -5.21 -9.22 -11.17
N THR A 21 -4.85 -10.38 -11.71
CA THR A 21 -3.47 -10.87 -11.84
C THR A 21 -2.50 -9.86 -12.46
N LYS A 22 -2.96 -9.06 -13.43
CA LYS A 22 -2.16 -7.97 -14.04
C LYS A 22 -1.68 -6.88 -13.07
N MET A 23 -2.25 -6.81 -11.86
CA MET A 23 -1.86 -5.84 -10.84
C MET A 23 -0.70 -6.32 -9.98
N ASP A 24 -0.40 -7.61 -10.01
CA ASP A 24 0.77 -8.21 -9.37
C ASP A 24 1.94 -8.20 -10.34
N THR A 25 2.89 -7.30 -10.09
CA THR A 25 4.11 -7.13 -10.89
C THR A 25 5.25 -6.76 -9.95
N ASP A 26 6.49 -6.99 -10.34
CA ASP A 26 7.66 -6.62 -9.54
C ASP A 26 7.67 -5.13 -9.19
N LYS A 27 7.22 -4.27 -10.12
CA LYS A 27 7.05 -2.83 -9.90
C LYS A 27 6.03 -2.54 -8.80
N ALA A 28 4.92 -3.27 -8.78
CA ALA A 28 3.88 -3.11 -7.78
C ALA A 28 4.37 -3.59 -6.40
N ARG A 29 5.01 -4.76 -6.34
CA ARG A 29 5.59 -5.30 -5.10
C ARG A 29 6.63 -4.37 -4.52
N LEU A 30 7.56 -3.89 -5.34
CA LEU A 30 8.58 -2.92 -4.97
C LEU A 30 7.96 -1.64 -4.37
N MET A 31 7.00 -1.03 -5.07
CA MET A 31 6.36 0.19 -4.56
C MET A 31 5.60 -0.04 -3.25
N LEU A 32 4.90 -1.18 -3.11
CA LEU A 32 4.20 -1.51 -1.87
C LEU A 32 5.17 -1.69 -0.70
N LEU A 33 6.27 -2.41 -0.91
CA LEU A 33 7.29 -2.64 0.11
C LEU A 33 8.00 -1.34 0.48
N ALA A 34 8.44 -0.56 -0.50
CA ALA A 34 9.13 0.71 -0.27
C ALA A 34 8.24 1.70 0.49
N ILE A 35 6.94 1.80 0.15
CA ILE A 35 6.00 2.68 0.85
C ILE A 35 5.68 2.14 2.25
N GLY A 36 5.40 0.84 2.42
CA GLY A 36 5.10 0.28 3.74
C GLY A 36 6.30 0.39 4.70
N LEU A 37 7.52 0.21 4.16
CA LEU A 37 8.74 0.57 4.85
C LEU A 37 8.73 2.06 5.17
N GLN A 38 8.56 2.96 4.20
CA GLN A 38 8.58 4.41 4.41
C GLN A 38 7.58 4.90 5.49
N GLU A 39 6.39 4.30 5.55
CA GLU A 39 5.28 4.72 6.41
C GLU A 39 5.33 4.15 7.83
N SER A 40 5.72 2.89 8.00
CA SER A 40 5.63 2.24 9.31
C SER A 40 6.76 1.26 9.63
N ARG A 41 7.71 1.07 8.72
CA ARG A 41 8.70 -0.03 8.74
C ARG A 41 8.06 -1.42 8.80
N PHE A 42 6.75 -1.53 8.51
CA PHE A 42 5.94 -2.71 8.80
C PHE A 42 5.88 -3.07 10.30
N GLU A 43 6.06 -2.09 11.19
CA GLU A 43 6.01 -2.28 12.65
C GLU A 43 4.67 -1.80 13.23
N HIS A 44 4.06 -0.78 12.62
CA HIS A 44 2.87 -0.12 13.15
C HIS A 44 1.67 -0.23 12.22
N ARG A 45 0.57 -0.80 12.75
CA ARG A 45 -0.76 -0.82 12.10
C ARG A 45 -1.63 0.37 12.49
N ARG A 46 -1.17 1.17 13.46
CA ARG A 46 -1.82 2.39 13.90
C ARG A 46 -0.75 3.45 14.07
N GLN A 47 -0.97 4.61 13.45
CA GLN A 47 -0.05 5.73 13.56
C GLN A 47 0.15 6.16 15.01
N ILE A 48 1.39 6.46 15.38
CA ILE A 48 1.69 7.09 16.66
C ILE A 48 1.23 8.55 16.60
N GLY A 49 0.29 8.93 17.47
CA GLY A 49 -0.21 10.30 17.56
C GLY A 49 -1.07 10.76 16.37
N GLY A 50 -1.54 9.84 15.52
CA GLY A 50 -2.30 10.20 14.32
C GLY A 50 -3.43 9.22 13.96
N PRO A 51 -4.24 9.58 12.95
CA PRO A 51 -5.40 8.78 12.55
C PRO A 51 -5.01 7.55 11.72
N ALA A 52 -3.89 7.55 11.01
CA ALA A 52 -3.64 6.57 9.97
C ALA A 52 -3.60 5.09 10.45
N ARG A 53 -4.02 4.16 9.57
CA ARG A 53 -4.23 2.73 9.83
C ARG A 53 -3.58 1.80 8.81
N GLY A 54 -3.26 0.59 9.25
CA GLY A 54 -2.51 -0.42 8.52
C GLY A 54 -1.04 -0.07 8.33
N PHE A 55 -0.25 -1.01 7.82
CA PHE A 55 1.18 -0.78 7.56
C PHE A 55 1.46 0.36 6.57
N TRP A 56 0.51 0.62 5.68
CA TRP A 56 0.60 1.70 4.70
C TRP A 56 0.01 3.03 5.19
N GLN A 57 -0.41 3.12 6.46
CA GLN A 57 -0.85 4.36 7.10
C GLN A 57 -1.92 5.11 6.29
N PHE A 58 -3.04 4.45 6.03
CA PHE A 58 -4.20 5.05 5.36
C PHE A 58 -5.05 5.86 6.32
N GLU A 59 -5.46 7.06 5.90
CA GLU A 59 -6.51 7.83 6.56
C GLU A 59 -7.90 7.55 5.98
N LYS A 60 -8.94 7.68 6.81
CA LYS A 60 -10.35 7.43 6.43
C LYS A 60 -10.82 8.29 5.25
N GLY A 61 -10.69 9.62 5.39
CA GLY A 61 -11.11 10.57 4.34
C GLY A 61 -10.11 10.70 3.19
N GLY A 62 -8.90 10.15 3.36
CA GLY A 62 -7.83 10.14 2.36
C GLY A 62 -7.87 8.87 1.52
N GLY A 63 -6.85 8.01 1.71
CA GLY A 63 -6.66 6.81 0.90
C GLY A 63 -7.86 5.87 0.87
N VAL A 64 -8.57 5.68 1.99
CA VAL A 64 -9.74 4.77 2.04
C VAL A 64 -10.86 5.28 1.14
N ARG A 65 -11.28 6.54 1.34
CA ARG A 65 -12.27 7.19 0.47
C ARG A 65 -11.83 7.21 -0.99
N GLY A 66 -10.56 7.54 -1.26
CA GLY A 66 -10.00 7.57 -2.60
C GLY A 66 -10.17 6.24 -3.33
N VAL A 67 -9.81 5.12 -2.69
CA VAL A 67 -9.95 3.78 -3.28
C VAL A 67 -11.41 3.38 -3.49
N LEU A 68 -12.28 3.68 -2.52
CA LEU A 68 -13.69 3.29 -2.59
C LEU A 68 -14.50 4.10 -3.61
N THR A 69 -14.08 5.31 -3.93
CA THR A 69 -14.87 6.23 -4.78
C THR A 69 -14.30 6.40 -6.19
N HIS A 70 -13.01 6.12 -6.41
CA HIS A 70 -12.39 6.34 -7.71
C HIS A 70 -12.86 5.32 -8.76
N GLN A 71 -13.14 5.79 -9.98
CA GLN A 71 -13.72 4.97 -11.05
C GLN A 71 -12.90 3.73 -11.42
N ALA A 72 -11.56 3.81 -11.34
CA ALA A 72 -10.66 2.73 -11.70
C ALA A 72 -10.56 1.63 -10.64
N SER A 73 -10.87 1.94 -9.37
CA SER A 73 -10.67 1.04 -8.23
C SER A 73 -11.95 0.60 -7.55
N LYS A 74 -13.03 1.41 -7.56
CA LYS A 74 -14.23 1.18 -6.73
C LYS A 74 -14.83 -0.22 -6.83
N TRP A 75 -14.92 -0.76 -8.03
CA TRP A 75 -15.51 -2.09 -8.26
C TRP A 75 -14.61 -3.21 -7.76
N ILE A 76 -13.30 -3.06 -7.91
CA ILE A 76 -12.32 -4.02 -7.40
C ILE A 76 -12.28 -3.95 -5.86
N ALA A 77 -12.32 -2.73 -5.30
CA ALA A 77 -12.39 -2.53 -3.86
C ALA A 77 -13.62 -3.20 -3.24
N ILE A 78 -14.79 -3.12 -3.88
CA ILE A 78 -16.01 -3.82 -3.43
C ILE A 78 -15.80 -5.34 -3.40
N VAL A 79 -15.18 -5.92 -4.42
CA VAL A 79 -14.90 -7.37 -4.48
C VAL A 79 -13.94 -7.77 -3.37
N VAL A 80 -12.84 -7.04 -3.20
CA VAL A 80 -11.86 -7.26 -2.13
C VAL A 80 -12.54 -7.17 -0.76
N CYS A 81 -13.30 -6.11 -0.50
CA CYS A 81 -14.04 -5.93 0.75
C CYS A 81 -14.96 -7.12 1.04
N ARG A 82 -15.73 -7.58 0.03
CA ARG A 82 -16.62 -8.74 0.17
C ARG A 82 -15.85 -10.02 0.51
N GLU A 83 -14.74 -10.28 -0.19
CA GLU A 83 -13.89 -11.44 0.06
C GLU A 83 -13.26 -11.44 1.46
N ARG A 84 -12.99 -10.24 1.99
CA ARG A 84 -12.47 -10.04 3.34
C ARG A 84 -13.56 -9.91 4.41
N GLY A 85 -14.85 -10.02 4.04
CA GLY A 85 -15.97 -9.91 4.98
C GLY A 85 -16.14 -8.52 5.59
N VAL A 86 -15.75 -7.46 4.87
CA VAL A 86 -15.83 -6.07 5.30
C VAL A 86 -16.82 -5.31 4.42
N ASP A 87 -17.71 -4.51 5.00
CA ASP A 87 -18.58 -3.65 4.21
C ASP A 87 -17.74 -2.61 3.44
N PRO A 88 -18.01 -2.36 2.14
CA PRO A 88 -17.22 -1.44 1.31
C PRO A 88 -17.57 0.04 1.60
N THR A 89 -17.52 0.43 2.87
CA THR A 89 -17.76 1.79 3.34
C THR A 89 -16.51 2.32 4.05
N GLU A 90 -16.29 3.64 4.02
CA GLU A 90 -15.17 4.25 4.72
C GLU A 90 -15.17 3.92 6.22
N ALA A 91 -16.35 3.81 6.83
CA ALA A 91 -16.51 3.54 8.26
C ALA A 91 -16.13 2.11 8.66
N ALA A 92 -16.37 1.12 7.80
CA ALA A 92 -16.03 -0.28 8.05
C ALA A 92 -14.59 -0.60 7.63
N VAL A 93 -14.16 -0.13 6.46
CA VAL A 93 -12.82 -0.41 5.92
C VAL A 93 -11.73 0.18 6.78
N TYR A 94 -11.86 1.45 7.16
CA TYR A 94 -10.79 2.18 7.87
C TYR A 94 -10.30 1.48 9.16
N PRO A 95 -11.17 1.07 10.11
CA PRO A 95 -10.72 0.30 11.27
C PRO A 95 -10.32 -1.14 10.92
N ALA A 96 -10.84 -1.72 9.83
CA ALA A 96 -10.43 -3.04 9.37
C ALA A 96 -8.98 -3.07 8.86
N LEU A 97 -8.49 -1.97 8.25
CA LEU A 97 -7.09 -1.87 7.79
C LEU A 97 -6.07 -2.02 8.92
N GLU A 98 -6.45 -1.74 10.17
CA GLU A 98 -5.60 -1.94 11.35
C GLU A 98 -5.41 -3.41 11.71
N LYS A 99 -6.32 -4.30 11.27
CA LYS A 99 -6.38 -5.70 11.69
C LYS A 99 -6.20 -6.68 10.54
N ASP A 100 -6.45 -6.25 9.31
CA ASP A 100 -6.37 -7.06 8.11
C ASP A 100 -5.29 -6.52 7.16
N ASP A 101 -4.08 -7.05 7.32
CA ASP A 101 -2.92 -6.63 6.53
C ASP A 101 -3.09 -6.93 5.03
N LEU A 102 -3.89 -7.93 4.66
CA LEU A 102 -4.19 -8.29 3.27
C LEU A 102 -5.10 -7.26 2.62
N LEU A 103 -6.15 -6.84 3.35
CA LEU A 103 -7.03 -5.75 2.93
C LEU A 103 -6.24 -4.44 2.81
N ALA A 104 -5.37 -4.14 3.79
CA ALA A 104 -4.51 -2.96 3.74
C ALA A 104 -3.57 -2.96 2.54
N CYS A 105 -2.94 -4.10 2.22
CA CYS A 105 -2.10 -4.26 1.04
C CYS A 105 -2.89 -4.05 -0.26
N ALA A 106 -4.06 -4.66 -0.38
CA ALA A 106 -4.92 -4.52 -1.55
C ALA A 106 -5.36 -3.05 -1.75
N PHE A 107 -5.73 -2.35 -0.67
CA PHE A 107 -6.08 -0.94 -0.72
C PHE A 107 -4.88 -0.05 -1.11
N ALA A 108 -3.69 -0.32 -0.58
CA ALA A 108 -2.46 0.36 -0.99
C ALA A 108 -2.20 0.17 -2.49
N ARG A 109 -2.36 -1.05 -3.01
CA ARG A 109 -2.17 -1.34 -4.43
C ARG A 109 -3.21 -0.64 -5.30
N LEU A 110 -4.47 -0.64 -4.87
CA LEU A 110 -5.55 0.03 -5.57
C LEU A 110 -5.36 1.54 -5.58
N LEU A 111 -4.84 2.15 -4.52
CA LEU A 111 -4.49 3.57 -4.49
C LEU A 111 -3.41 3.87 -5.53
N LEU A 112 -2.35 3.06 -5.63
CA LEU A 112 -1.35 3.22 -6.69
C LEU A 112 -1.94 3.04 -8.10
N TYR A 113 -2.99 2.21 -8.25
CA TYR A 113 -3.68 1.96 -9.53
C TYR A 113 -4.60 3.11 -9.97
N THR A 114 -5.00 4.01 -9.06
CA THR A 114 -5.81 5.17 -9.45
C THR A 114 -4.99 6.24 -10.16
N ASP A 115 -3.67 6.24 -10.00
CA ASP A 115 -2.78 7.12 -10.72
C ASP A 115 -2.71 6.72 -12.21
N PRO A 116 -2.98 7.64 -13.15
CA PRO A 116 -2.90 7.33 -14.58
C PRO A 116 -1.47 7.14 -15.08
N ARG A 117 -0.45 7.53 -14.30
CA ARG A 117 0.96 7.32 -14.69
C ARG A 117 1.36 5.86 -14.40
N PRO A 118 2.21 5.27 -15.25
CA PRO A 118 2.72 3.92 -14.99
C PRO A 118 3.55 3.90 -13.70
N LEU A 119 3.56 2.74 -13.04
CA LEU A 119 4.47 2.50 -11.92
C LEU A 119 5.94 2.68 -12.39
N PRO A 120 6.78 3.35 -11.58
CA PRO A 120 8.19 3.53 -11.90
C PRO A 120 8.90 2.21 -12.13
N ALA A 121 9.86 2.18 -13.06
CA ALA A 121 10.67 1.00 -13.28
C ALA A 121 11.68 0.81 -12.13
N PRO A 122 12.10 -0.44 -11.84
CA PRO A 122 13.16 -0.69 -10.86
C PRO A 122 14.43 0.10 -11.20
N GLY A 123 15.17 0.51 -10.18
CA GLY A 123 16.32 1.43 -10.32
C GLY A 123 15.98 2.93 -10.45
N TYR A 124 14.74 3.33 -10.77
CA TYR A 124 14.34 4.74 -10.86
C TYR A 124 13.89 5.30 -9.49
N VAL A 125 14.81 5.35 -8.53
CA VAL A 125 14.55 5.66 -7.11
C VAL A 125 13.85 7.02 -6.91
N ALA A 126 14.31 8.06 -7.61
CA ALA A 126 13.71 9.40 -7.53
C ALA A 126 12.28 9.43 -8.08
N ALA A 127 12.01 8.73 -9.20
CA ALA A 127 10.66 8.65 -9.74
C ALA A 127 9.71 7.86 -8.82
N ALA A 128 10.23 6.84 -8.12
CA ALA A 128 9.50 6.11 -7.09
C ALA A 128 9.12 7.02 -5.91
N TRP A 129 10.03 7.88 -5.46
CA TRP A 129 9.76 8.89 -4.46
C TRP A 129 8.64 9.84 -4.90
N ASP A 130 8.75 10.41 -6.09
CA ASP A 130 7.76 11.36 -6.62
C ASP A 130 6.38 10.70 -6.79
N TYR A 131 6.36 9.42 -7.17
CA TYR A 131 5.14 8.63 -7.24
C TYR A 131 4.51 8.43 -5.86
N TYR A 132 5.30 8.06 -4.86
CA TYR A 132 4.87 7.94 -3.46
C TYR A 132 4.29 9.27 -2.96
N ILE A 133 5.03 10.37 -3.07
CA ILE A 133 4.60 11.69 -2.59
C ILE A 133 3.28 12.13 -3.22
N ARG A 134 3.12 11.93 -4.54
CA ARG A 134 1.90 12.34 -5.25
C ARG A 134 0.66 11.58 -4.77
N ASN A 135 0.81 10.29 -4.46
CA ASN A 135 -0.30 9.41 -4.13
C ASN A 135 -0.63 9.39 -2.63
N TRP A 136 0.38 9.42 -1.75
CA TRP A 136 0.16 9.40 -0.30
C TRP A 136 0.00 10.79 0.29
N ARG A 137 0.60 11.82 -0.33
CA ARG A 137 0.59 13.22 0.15
C ARG A 137 0.91 13.35 1.66
N PRO A 138 1.98 12.70 2.14
CA PRO A 138 2.33 12.70 3.55
C PRO A 138 2.68 14.11 4.04
N GLY A 139 2.36 14.42 5.30
CA GLY A 139 2.60 15.76 5.85
C GLY A 139 4.09 16.11 6.07
N LYS A 140 4.89 15.16 6.56
CA LYS A 140 6.34 15.32 6.80
C LYS A 140 7.12 14.10 6.33
N PRO A 141 7.26 13.89 5.01
CA PRO A 141 7.95 12.73 4.48
C PRO A 141 9.47 12.78 4.75
N HIS A 142 10.06 11.65 5.12
CA HIS A 142 11.50 11.54 5.41
C HIS A 142 12.29 11.10 4.17
N ARG A 143 12.59 12.03 3.25
CA ARG A 143 13.30 11.76 1.99
C ARG A 143 14.63 11.05 2.18
N GLN A 144 15.35 11.39 3.23
CA GLN A 144 16.67 10.85 3.55
C GLN A 144 16.67 9.35 3.85
N THR A 145 15.53 8.77 4.25
CA THR A 145 15.44 7.32 4.48
C THR A 145 15.05 6.54 3.22
N TRP A 146 14.47 7.21 2.23
CA TRP A 146 13.82 6.56 1.09
C TRP A 146 14.76 5.64 0.30
N ASP A 147 15.94 6.11 -0.08
CA ASP A 147 16.82 5.37 -1.00
C ASP A 147 17.29 4.04 -0.39
N ALA A 148 17.59 4.04 0.92
CA ALA A 148 17.95 2.83 1.66
C ALA A 148 16.77 1.84 1.73
N LEU A 149 15.57 2.31 2.06
CA LEU A 149 14.38 1.45 2.15
C LEU A 149 13.94 0.94 0.79
N TYR A 150 14.07 1.74 -0.26
CA TYR A 150 13.80 1.34 -1.63
C TYR A 150 14.75 0.22 -2.07
N THR A 151 16.04 0.35 -1.74
CA THR A 151 17.05 -0.69 -2.03
C THR A 151 16.70 -1.99 -1.31
N GLN A 152 16.40 -1.90 -0.01
CA GLN A 152 15.96 -3.06 0.79
C GLN A 152 14.68 -3.71 0.23
N ALA A 153 13.71 -2.89 -0.21
CA ALA A 153 12.49 -3.38 -0.84
C ALA A 153 12.78 -4.10 -2.17
N TRP A 154 13.71 -3.59 -2.97
CA TRP A 154 14.06 -4.21 -4.25
C TRP A 154 14.77 -5.55 -4.05
N GLU A 155 15.71 -5.62 -3.11
CA GLU A 155 16.37 -6.88 -2.73
C GLU A 155 15.38 -7.96 -2.30
N ALA A 156 14.28 -7.59 -1.63
CA ALA A 156 13.25 -8.54 -1.19
C ALA A 156 12.27 -8.96 -2.30
N VAL A 157 12.27 -8.30 -3.45
CA VAL A 157 11.44 -8.68 -4.62
C VAL A 157 12.19 -9.63 -5.56
N GLN A 158 13.52 -9.62 -5.53
CA GLN A 158 14.39 -10.51 -6.32
C GLN A 158 14.48 -11.91 -5.70
#